data_AF-A0A9N8EC94-F1
#
_entry.id   AF-A0A9N8EC94-F1
#
_cell.length_a   1.000
_cell.length_b   1.000
_cell.length_c   1.000
_cell.angle_alpha   90.00
_cell.angle_beta   90.00
_cell.angle_gamma   90.00
#
_symmetry.space_group_name_H-M   'P 1'
#
loop_
_entity.id
_entity.type
_entity.pdbx_description
1 polymer ?
#
loop_
_entity_poly.entity_id
_entity_poly.type
_entity_poly.pdbx_seq_one_letter_code
_entity_poly.pdbx_strand_id
1 'polypeptide(L)'
;MLPRSSRRLFTPRSTCSRRSSATSSTPTSTHPQHSALRTAFLHIQQRPIEYASIPCVAAFVGITTNWMGVKMLFYPIEYFGTEMYREKDTPYGLFGWQGVVPTKSQMMGDRLTTIVTQRLLSLEEAFGRMDATELAQFLQPAVEDVVRNDCGEYWYRVLKPLLPFVLPYAVANLQKEITNVLDLRAIVMTSFVRDKQVLVDLFQKVGRVELEFLVNSGFGLGFGLGLLQMLGWAATPRAWTLPVAGALVGYVTNWIAIKLLFEPAEPVHIGPLVVQGMFESRQVQVSDEFGGFMEERVLNSEQLLEALAKDGDDGELFKFLRRQLPYPIPAHIISAAVKAVQLVAKEKEGYPELHAYVTDKIDISETLASRLKLLSPTDFEDLLHPVFQEDEITLIATGGILGLVAGMAQTRLGWGGPAATRKALATIAAVLVSSAALYGSQKVEEKLDEQVPSKTPTAVLQRRVTVVRVEPY
;
A
#
# COMPACT_ATOMS: atom_id res chain seq x y z
N MET A 1 -45.53 -17.86 -85.10
CA MET A 1 -46.68 -18.47 -85.82
C MET A 1 -47.50 -19.28 -84.81
N LEU A 2 -48.77 -18.91 -84.64
CA LEU A 2 -49.85 -19.59 -83.92
C LEU A 2 -50.25 -20.93 -84.60
N PRO A 3 -51.26 -21.73 -84.17
CA PRO A 3 -51.92 -21.91 -82.84
C PRO A 3 -52.27 -23.39 -82.48
N ARG A 4 -52.91 -23.63 -81.32
CA ARG A 4 -54.13 -24.46 -81.12
C ARG A 4 -54.56 -24.40 -79.63
N SER A 5 -55.48 -23.53 -79.25
CA SER A 5 -56.96 -23.68 -79.22
C SER A 5 -57.53 -24.56 -78.10
N SER A 6 -57.93 -23.88 -77.01
CA SER A 6 -59.26 -23.91 -76.34
C SER A 6 -59.89 -25.22 -75.85
N ARG A 7 -60.24 -25.25 -74.55
CA ARG A 7 -61.65 -25.33 -74.07
C ARG A 7 -61.75 -24.97 -72.57
N ARG A 8 -62.67 -24.03 -72.28
CA ARG A 8 -63.18 -23.71 -70.93
C ARG A 8 -64.40 -24.58 -70.64
N LEU A 9 -64.65 -24.90 -69.38
CA LEU A 9 -65.98 -25.15 -68.85
C LEU A 9 -66.14 -24.39 -67.53
N PHE A 10 -67.22 -23.62 -67.48
CA PHE A 10 -67.67 -22.74 -66.41
C PHE A 10 -68.87 -23.42 -65.73
N THR A 11 -68.97 -23.34 -64.40
CA THR A 11 -70.26 -23.40 -63.68
C THR A 11 -70.23 -22.44 -62.47
N PRO A 12 -71.39 -21.90 -62.03
CA PRO A 12 -71.46 -20.57 -61.41
C PRO A 12 -72.09 -20.50 -60.01
N ARG A 13 -72.04 -19.28 -59.41
CA ARG A 13 -72.89 -18.67 -58.35
C ARG A 13 -72.64 -19.17 -56.90
N SER A 14 -72.15 -18.35 -55.96
CA SER A 14 -72.59 -17.06 -55.36
C SER A 14 -73.40 -17.26 -54.07
N THR A 15 -72.82 -16.83 -52.94
CA THR A 15 -73.58 -16.23 -51.84
C THR A 15 -72.72 -15.16 -51.15
N CYS A 16 -73.30 -13.97 -51.14
CA CYS A 16 -72.82 -12.77 -50.47
C CYS A 16 -73.19 -12.85 -48.98
N SER A 17 -72.26 -12.48 -48.10
CA SER A 17 -72.57 -12.13 -46.70
C SER A 17 -71.72 -10.93 -46.32
N ARG A 18 -72.41 -9.81 -46.09
CA ARG A 18 -71.90 -8.49 -45.76
C ARG A 18 -72.00 -8.34 -44.25
N ARG A 19 -70.89 -8.14 -43.53
CA ARG A 19 -70.93 -7.58 -42.16
C ARG A 19 -69.74 -6.68 -41.87
N SER A 20 -70.06 -5.38 -41.87
CA SER A 20 -69.74 -4.38 -40.83
C SER A 20 -68.31 -4.27 -40.28
N SER A 21 -67.67 -3.15 -40.65
CA SER A 21 -66.86 -2.25 -39.82
C SER A 21 -66.53 -2.67 -38.37
N ALA A 22 -65.25 -2.88 -38.11
CA ALA A 22 -64.64 -2.61 -36.81
C ALA A 22 -63.19 -2.15 -37.02
N THR A 23 -62.99 -0.84 -36.90
CA THR A 23 -61.70 -0.21 -36.66
C THR A 23 -61.22 -0.69 -35.29
N SER A 24 -60.32 -1.67 -35.25
CA SER A 24 -59.65 -2.09 -34.01
C SER A 24 -58.22 -1.58 -34.04
N SER A 25 -58.03 -0.49 -33.29
CA SER A 25 -56.78 0.03 -32.77
C SER A 25 -55.71 -1.05 -32.50
N THR A 26 -54.54 -0.88 -33.09
CA THR A 26 -53.27 -1.41 -32.58
C THR A 26 -53.08 -0.97 -31.12
N PRO A 27 -52.91 -1.88 -30.15
CA PRO A 27 -52.34 -1.50 -28.88
C PRO A 27 -50.82 -1.47 -29.05
N THR A 28 -50.26 -0.27 -29.08
CA THR A 28 -48.86 -0.01 -28.77
C THR A 28 -48.65 -0.46 -27.33
N SER A 29 -48.21 -1.70 -27.10
CA SER A 29 -47.85 -2.16 -25.76
C SER A 29 -46.44 -1.67 -25.41
N THR A 30 -46.42 -0.50 -24.80
CA THR A 30 -45.39 -0.08 -23.85
C THR A 30 -45.36 -1.09 -22.68
N HIS A 31 -44.31 -1.93 -22.62
CA HIS A 31 -43.58 -2.37 -21.40
C HIS A 31 -42.76 -3.66 -21.67
N PRO A 32 -41.51 -3.56 -22.19
CA PRO A 32 -40.64 -4.73 -22.41
C PRO A 32 -39.89 -5.21 -21.15
N GLN A 33 -39.82 -4.40 -20.08
CA GLN A 33 -38.93 -4.67 -18.94
C GLN A 33 -39.50 -5.68 -17.94
N HIS A 34 -40.82 -5.72 -17.72
CA HIS A 34 -41.43 -6.66 -16.76
C HIS A 34 -41.45 -8.12 -17.25
N SER A 35 -41.34 -8.38 -18.56
CA SER A 35 -41.25 -9.75 -19.08
C SER A 35 -39.87 -10.36 -18.86
N ALA A 36 -38.79 -9.59 -19.05
CA ALA A 36 -37.41 -10.09 -18.96
C ALA A 36 -37.04 -10.60 -17.56
N LEU A 37 -37.42 -9.88 -16.50
CA LEU A 37 -37.15 -10.29 -15.11
C LEU A 37 -37.91 -11.56 -14.72
N ARG A 38 -39.16 -11.71 -15.18
CA ARG A 38 -39.94 -12.93 -14.93
C ARG A 38 -39.33 -14.14 -15.66
N THR A 39 -38.88 -13.96 -16.89
CA THR A 39 -38.19 -15.02 -17.65
C THR A 39 -36.86 -15.41 -17.00
N ALA A 40 -36.09 -14.44 -16.51
CA ALA A 40 -34.85 -14.69 -15.78
C ALA A 40 -35.08 -15.54 -14.52
N PHE A 41 -36.10 -15.20 -13.73
CA PHE A 41 -36.44 -15.95 -12.52
C PHE A 41 -36.82 -17.41 -12.80
N LEU A 42 -37.61 -17.65 -13.86
CA LEU A 42 -37.99 -18.99 -14.29
C LEU A 42 -36.78 -19.83 -14.71
N HIS A 43 -35.81 -19.24 -15.43
CA HIS A 43 -34.58 -19.94 -15.82
C HIS A 43 -33.70 -20.30 -14.61
N ILE A 44 -33.60 -19.40 -13.63
CA ILE A 44 -32.86 -19.65 -12.38
C ILE A 44 -33.51 -20.79 -11.60
N GLN A 45 -34.84 -20.79 -11.47
CA GLN A 45 -35.58 -21.83 -10.76
C GLN A 45 -35.46 -23.21 -11.41
N GLN A 46 -35.34 -23.26 -12.75
CA GLN A 46 -35.16 -24.51 -13.49
C GLN A 46 -33.74 -25.10 -13.32
N ARG A 47 -32.72 -24.27 -13.11
CA ARG A 47 -31.31 -24.70 -13.02
C ARG A 47 -30.53 -24.02 -11.90
N PRO A 48 -30.96 -24.16 -10.63
CA PRO A 48 -30.43 -23.34 -9.53
C PRO A 48 -28.92 -23.52 -9.32
N ILE A 49 -28.40 -24.73 -9.48
CA ILE A 49 -26.98 -25.05 -9.27
C ILE A 49 -26.08 -24.41 -10.36
N GLU A 50 -26.55 -24.35 -11.61
CA GLU A 50 -25.79 -23.74 -12.70
C GLU A 50 -25.71 -22.23 -12.50
N TYR A 51 -26.82 -21.57 -12.16
CA TYR A 51 -26.84 -20.14 -11.91
C TYR A 51 -26.11 -19.75 -10.62
N ALA A 52 -26.22 -20.54 -9.54
CA ALA A 52 -25.49 -20.30 -8.29
C ALA A 52 -23.97 -20.40 -8.44
N SER A 53 -23.46 -21.12 -9.43
CA SER A 53 -22.02 -21.18 -9.68
C SER A 53 -21.44 -19.88 -10.25
N ILE A 54 -22.26 -19.01 -10.86
CA ILE A 54 -21.83 -17.69 -11.36
C ILE A 54 -21.33 -16.79 -10.21
N PRO A 55 -22.13 -16.47 -9.17
CA PRO A 55 -21.67 -15.65 -8.06
C PRO A 55 -20.56 -16.31 -7.24
N CYS A 56 -20.53 -17.65 -7.13
CA CYS A 56 -19.41 -18.34 -6.46
C CYS A 56 -18.09 -18.14 -7.21
N VAL A 57 -18.08 -18.32 -8.53
CA VAL A 57 -16.88 -18.09 -9.35
C VAL A 57 -16.50 -16.62 -9.33
N ALA A 58 -17.47 -15.69 -9.40
CA ALA A 58 -17.20 -14.26 -9.31
C ALA A 58 -16.58 -13.87 -7.96
N ALA A 59 -17.04 -14.44 -6.85
CA ALA A 59 -16.45 -14.22 -5.52
C ALA A 59 -14.99 -14.70 -5.45
N PHE A 60 -14.70 -15.87 -6.03
CA PHE A 60 -13.34 -16.41 -6.08
C PHE A 60 -12.40 -15.62 -6.99
N VAL A 61 -12.91 -15.21 -8.15
CA VAL A 61 -12.16 -14.31 -9.03
C VAL A 61 -11.92 -12.98 -8.32
N GLY A 62 -12.91 -12.44 -7.61
CA GLY A 62 -12.77 -11.22 -6.81
C GLY A 62 -11.66 -11.29 -5.76
N ILE A 63 -11.65 -12.31 -4.90
CA ILE A 63 -10.56 -12.47 -3.93
C ILE A 63 -9.19 -12.70 -4.61
N THR A 64 -9.14 -13.49 -5.69
CA THR A 64 -7.88 -13.81 -6.39
C THR A 64 -7.32 -12.58 -7.11
N THR A 65 -8.18 -11.80 -7.76
CA THR A 65 -7.80 -10.58 -8.49
C THR A 65 -7.29 -9.51 -7.54
N ASN A 66 -7.99 -9.26 -6.43
CA ASN A 66 -7.56 -8.31 -5.42
C ASN A 66 -6.25 -8.75 -4.74
N TRP A 67 -6.12 -10.04 -4.39
CA TRP A 67 -4.86 -10.57 -3.84
C TRP A 67 -3.69 -10.42 -4.81
N MET A 68 -3.89 -10.78 -6.08
CA MET A 68 -2.85 -10.62 -7.09
C MET A 68 -2.51 -9.15 -7.30
N GLY A 69 -3.49 -8.26 -7.24
CA GLY A 69 -3.28 -6.83 -7.28
C GLY A 69 -2.37 -6.34 -6.16
N VAL A 70 -2.64 -6.72 -4.91
CA VAL A 70 -1.79 -6.38 -3.76
C VAL A 70 -0.37 -6.94 -3.93
N LYS A 71 -0.23 -8.19 -4.40
CA LYS A 71 1.10 -8.76 -4.67
C LYS A 71 1.84 -8.02 -5.79
N MET A 72 1.14 -7.61 -6.85
CA MET A 72 1.71 -6.84 -7.96
C MET A 72 2.16 -5.43 -7.54
N LEU A 73 1.54 -4.86 -6.50
CA LEU A 73 1.95 -3.56 -5.96
C LEU A 73 3.37 -3.60 -5.39
N PHE A 74 3.75 -4.68 -4.70
CA PHE A 74 5.01 -4.77 -3.97
C PHE A 74 6.06 -5.68 -4.58
N TYR A 75 5.66 -6.69 -5.35
CA TYR A 75 6.54 -7.75 -5.81
C TYR A 75 6.51 -7.95 -7.33
N PRO A 76 7.64 -8.38 -7.93
CA PRO A 76 8.96 -8.56 -7.30
C PRO A 76 9.66 -7.22 -7.04
N ILE A 77 10.53 -7.15 -6.02
CA ILE A 77 11.23 -5.90 -5.65
C ILE A 77 12.18 -5.45 -6.76
N GLU A 78 12.87 -6.41 -7.39
CA GLU A 78 13.64 -6.17 -8.60
C GLU A 78 12.92 -6.68 -9.83
N TYR A 79 13.21 -6.07 -10.98
CA TYR A 79 12.57 -6.45 -12.22
C TYR A 79 12.90 -7.89 -12.60
N PHE A 80 11.85 -8.65 -12.86
CA PHE A 80 11.96 -10.02 -13.34
C PHE A 80 11.51 -10.07 -14.80
N GLY A 81 12.40 -10.47 -15.71
CA GLY A 81 12.08 -10.65 -17.13
C GLY A 81 13.19 -10.25 -18.08
N THR A 82 12.89 -10.19 -19.38
CA THR A 82 13.85 -9.69 -20.37
C THR A 82 13.77 -8.16 -20.46
N GLU A 83 14.91 -7.48 -20.38
CA GLU A 83 15.02 -6.01 -20.49
C GLU A 83 15.00 -5.49 -21.95
N MET A 84 14.54 -6.30 -22.90
CA MET A 84 14.60 -5.98 -24.33
C MET A 84 13.88 -4.66 -24.68
N TYR A 85 12.81 -4.34 -23.95
CA TYR A 85 12.15 -3.04 -23.95
C TYR A 85 11.41 -2.82 -22.62
N ARG A 86 11.81 -1.78 -21.89
CA ARG A 86 11.14 -1.29 -20.70
C ARG A 86 11.20 0.24 -20.70
N GLU A 87 10.04 0.89 -20.60
CA GLU A 87 9.99 2.34 -20.45
C GLU A 87 10.37 2.73 -19.02
N LYS A 88 11.02 3.88 -18.86
CA LYS A 88 11.49 4.33 -17.55
C LYS A 88 10.30 4.47 -16.59
N ASP A 89 10.47 4.00 -15.36
CA ASP A 89 9.48 4.08 -14.27
C ASP A 89 8.15 3.32 -14.55
N THR A 90 8.15 2.39 -15.52
CA THR A 90 7.01 1.49 -15.78
C THR A 90 7.21 0.10 -15.16
N PRO A 91 6.18 -0.48 -14.52
CA PRO A 91 6.31 -1.76 -13.83
C PRO A 91 6.34 -2.96 -14.79
N TYR A 92 5.79 -2.81 -16.00
CA TYR A 92 5.75 -3.86 -17.02
C TYR A 92 6.78 -3.61 -18.11
N GLY A 93 7.38 -4.71 -18.60
CA GLY A 93 8.14 -4.72 -19.85
C GLY A 93 7.53 -5.73 -20.83
N LEU A 94 8.14 -5.88 -22.01
CA LEU A 94 7.63 -6.77 -23.06
C LEU A 94 7.44 -8.23 -22.57
N PHE A 95 8.38 -8.70 -21.76
CA PHE A 95 8.31 -9.98 -21.04
C PHE A 95 8.90 -9.84 -19.64
N GLY A 96 8.28 -9.02 -18.80
CA GLY A 96 8.70 -8.88 -17.42
C GLY A 96 7.80 -8.01 -16.57
N TRP A 97 7.98 -8.13 -15.26
CA TRP A 97 7.20 -7.44 -14.25
C TRP A 97 8.12 -7.03 -13.09
N GLN A 98 7.87 -5.86 -12.55
CA GLN A 98 8.37 -5.41 -11.26
C GLN A 98 7.20 -4.90 -10.44
N GLY A 99 7.31 -5.08 -9.12
CA GLY A 99 6.44 -4.44 -8.17
C GLY A 99 6.37 -2.95 -8.45
N VAL A 100 5.17 -2.42 -8.32
CA VAL A 100 4.87 -1.06 -8.69
C VAL A 100 5.53 -0.03 -7.76
N VAL A 101 5.43 -0.23 -6.45
CA VAL A 101 6.11 0.59 -5.43
C VAL A 101 7.64 0.57 -5.62
N PRO A 102 8.30 -0.60 -5.76
CA PRO A 102 9.73 -0.66 -6.07
C PRO A 102 10.13 0.04 -7.37
N THR A 103 9.27 0.01 -8.39
CA THR A 103 9.53 0.65 -9.69
C THR A 103 9.59 2.16 -9.56
N LYS A 104 8.68 2.74 -8.75
CA LYS A 104 8.55 4.19 -8.58
C LYS A 104 9.19 4.71 -7.30
N SER A 105 10.14 3.95 -6.74
CA SER A 105 10.72 4.24 -5.43
C SER A 105 11.34 5.63 -5.32
N GLN A 106 11.96 6.13 -6.40
CA GLN A 106 12.59 7.46 -6.41
C GLN A 106 11.56 8.58 -6.19
N MET A 107 10.46 8.54 -6.94
CA MET A 107 9.43 9.57 -6.88
C MET A 107 8.59 9.45 -5.59
N MET A 108 8.28 8.23 -5.16
CA MET A 108 7.61 8.00 -3.88
C MET A 108 8.49 8.42 -2.69
N GLY A 109 9.78 8.07 -2.72
CA GLY A 109 10.75 8.43 -1.71
C GLY A 109 10.93 9.95 -1.59
N ASP A 110 10.96 10.69 -2.70
CA ASP A 110 11.03 12.15 -2.68
C ASP A 110 9.76 12.79 -2.08
N ARG A 111 8.57 12.26 -2.38
CA ARG A 111 7.31 12.69 -1.76
C ARG A 111 7.33 12.48 -0.26
N LEU A 112 7.63 11.25 0.21
CA LEU A 112 7.71 10.94 1.64
C LEU A 112 8.78 11.78 2.35
N THR A 113 9.94 11.96 1.73
CA THR A 113 11.01 12.80 2.26
C THR A 113 10.54 14.24 2.42
N THR A 114 9.86 14.78 1.42
CA THR A 114 9.29 16.13 1.46
C THR A 114 8.27 16.27 2.59
N ILE A 115 7.39 15.28 2.77
CA ILE A 115 6.40 15.27 3.86
C ILE A 115 7.10 15.27 5.23
N VAL A 116 8.03 14.34 5.45
CA VAL A 116 8.75 14.22 6.73
C VAL A 116 9.53 15.49 7.05
N THR A 117 10.28 16.02 6.08
CA THR A 117 11.21 17.15 6.30
C THR A 117 10.53 18.52 6.33
N GLN A 118 9.40 18.70 5.62
CA GLN A 118 8.74 20.01 5.56
C GLN A 118 7.54 20.13 6.50
N ARG A 119 6.87 19.02 6.83
CA ARG A 119 5.63 19.06 7.61
C ARG A 119 5.73 18.40 8.98
N LEU A 120 6.60 17.40 9.14
CA LEU A 120 6.57 16.54 10.32
C LEU A 120 7.76 16.72 11.26
N LEU A 121 8.98 16.97 10.79
CA LEU A 121 10.16 16.96 11.67
C LEU A 121 11.09 18.16 11.42
N SER A 122 11.55 18.77 12.50
CA SER A 122 12.65 19.76 12.51
C SER A 122 13.85 19.18 13.26
N LEU A 123 15.04 19.35 12.70
CA LEU A 123 16.28 18.90 13.32
C LEU A 123 16.60 19.72 14.58
N GLU A 124 16.34 21.02 14.57
CA GLU A 124 16.60 21.90 15.69
C GLU A 124 15.77 21.51 16.91
N GLU A 125 14.50 21.15 16.70
CA GLU A 125 13.64 20.65 17.76
C GLU A 125 14.08 19.27 18.26
N ALA A 126 14.33 18.34 17.34
CA ALA A 126 14.79 16.98 17.64
C ALA A 126 16.08 16.98 18.47
N PHE A 127 17.11 17.67 17.99
CA PHE A 127 18.40 17.74 18.68
C PHE A 127 18.39 18.67 19.89
N GLY A 128 17.52 19.69 19.91
CA GLY A 128 17.38 20.63 21.02
C GLY A 128 16.77 20.02 22.28
N ARG A 129 16.13 18.84 22.20
CA ARG A 129 15.61 18.09 23.35
C ARG A 129 16.70 17.36 24.14
N MET A 130 17.87 17.13 23.55
CA MET A 130 18.99 16.45 24.22
C MET A 130 19.72 17.41 25.17
N ASP A 131 20.18 16.90 26.31
CA ASP A 131 21.09 17.62 27.17
C ASP A 131 22.52 17.50 26.63
N ALA A 132 23.17 18.64 26.38
CA ALA A 132 24.50 18.69 25.81
C ALA A 132 25.57 18.06 26.72
N THR A 133 25.39 18.14 28.04
CA THR A 133 26.34 17.62 29.02
C THR A 133 26.24 16.11 29.10
N GLU A 134 25.03 15.56 29.15
CA GLU A 134 24.79 14.12 29.15
C GLU A 134 25.26 13.47 27.84
N LEU A 135 24.90 14.05 26.68
CA LEU A 135 25.36 13.55 25.38
C LEU A 135 26.90 13.57 25.28
N ALA A 136 27.54 14.63 25.78
CA ALA A 136 28.99 14.71 25.84
C ALA A 136 29.62 13.65 26.74
N GLN A 137 29.01 13.33 27.88
CA GLN A 137 29.48 12.27 28.78
C GLN A 137 29.44 10.90 28.11
N PHE A 138 28.38 10.61 27.34
CA PHE A 138 28.28 9.36 26.60
C PHE A 138 29.26 9.26 25.42
N LEU A 139 29.57 10.38 24.76
CA LEU A 139 30.55 10.43 23.66
C LEU A 139 32.00 10.42 24.15
N GLN A 140 32.26 10.89 25.38
CA GLN A 140 33.61 11.07 25.90
C GLN A 140 34.47 9.79 25.85
N PRO A 141 34.00 8.59 26.25
CA PRO A 141 34.80 7.36 26.18
C PRO A 141 35.28 7.05 24.75
N ALA A 142 34.40 7.17 23.76
CA ALA A 142 34.74 6.95 22.36
C ALA A 142 35.81 7.93 21.87
N VAL A 143 35.67 9.21 22.24
CA VAL A 143 36.64 10.25 21.90
C VAL A 143 37.99 9.99 22.59
N GLU A 144 37.99 9.61 23.87
CA GLU A 144 39.20 9.26 24.60
C GLU A 144 39.95 8.08 23.97
N ASP A 145 39.22 7.03 23.59
CA ASP A 145 39.80 5.83 23.00
C ASP A 145 40.38 6.10 21.61
N VAL A 146 39.66 6.82 20.74
CA VAL A 146 40.18 7.18 19.41
C VAL A 146 41.35 8.16 19.52
N VAL A 147 41.31 9.14 20.42
CA VAL A 147 42.45 10.05 20.64
C VAL A 147 43.66 9.28 21.14
N ARG A 148 43.49 8.33 22.08
CA ARG A 148 44.60 7.51 22.57
C ARG A 148 45.23 6.67 21.47
N ASN A 149 44.40 6.06 20.63
CA ASN A 149 44.85 5.15 19.57
C ASN A 149 45.46 5.89 18.36
N ASP A 150 44.83 6.97 17.89
CA ASP A 150 45.22 7.66 16.65
C ASP A 150 46.17 8.83 16.89
N CYS A 151 46.02 9.55 18.00
CA CYS A 151 46.83 10.74 18.31
C CYS A 151 47.97 10.44 19.29
N GLY A 152 47.90 9.32 20.02
CA GLY A 152 48.91 8.86 20.95
C GLY A 152 48.73 9.36 22.39
N GLU A 153 49.46 8.72 23.31
CA GLU A 153 49.33 8.88 24.76
C GLU A 153 49.57 10.32 25.26
N TYR A 154 50.44 11.07 24.57
CA TYR A 154 50.70 12.48 24.89
C TYR A 154 49.43 13.33 24.75
N TRP A 155 48.75 13.25 23.60
CA TRP A 155 47.54 14.03 23.33
C TRP A 155 46.37 13.59 24.20
N TYR A 156 46.23 12.29 24.46
CA TYR A 156 45.25 11.78 25.42
C TYR A 156 45.42 12.41 26.81
N ARG A 157 46.65 12.46 27.35
CA ARG A 157 46.90 13.07 28.67
C ARG A 157 46.63 14.57 28.72
N VAL A 158 46.91 15.28 27.62
CA VAL A 158 46.66 16.72 27.51
C VAL A 158 45.16 17.01 27.40
N LEU A 159 44.43 16.22 26.60
CA LEU A 159 43.02 16.46 26.32
C LEU A 159 42.09 15.93 27.41
N LYS A 160 42.41 14.81 28.06
CA LYS A 160 41.56 14.19 29.10
C LYS A 160 41.00 15.18 30.14
N PRO A 161 41.79 16.08 30.77
CA PRO A 161 41.25 17.04 31.73
C PRO A 161 40.39 18.14 31.08
N LEU A 162 40.52 18.37 29.78
CA LEU A 162 39.79 19.40 29.02
C LEU A 162 38.50 18.86 28.39
N LEU A 163 38.46 17.58 28.05
CA LEU A 163 37.32 16.92 27.39
C LEU A 163 35.98 17.17 28.11
N PRO A 164 35.87 17.07 29.46
CA PRO A 164 34.63 17.35 30.17
C PRO A 164 34.08 18.77 29.99
N PHE A 165 34.89 19.72 29.52
CA PHE A 165 34.47 21.11 29.26
C PHE A 165 34.28 21.37 27.77
N VAL A 166 35.18 20.84 26.94
CA VAL A 166 35.18 21.07 25.48
C VAL A 166 34.07 20.30 24.78
N LEU A 167 33.80 19.05 25.18
CA LEU A 167 32.76 18.23 24.56
C LEU A 167 31.35 18.81 24.77
N PRO A 168 30.90 19.16 25.99
CA PRO A 168 29.59 19.79 26.18
C PRO A 168 29.46 21.10 25.40
N TYR A 169 30.53 21.90 25.33
CA TYR A 169 30.53 23.14 24.54
C TYR A 169 30.36 22.87 23.04
N ALA A 170 31.11 21.90 22.49
CA ALA A 170 31.01 21.52 21.08
C ALA A 170 29.62 20.96 20.75
N VAL A 171 29.08 20.09 21.60
CA VAL A 171 27.74 19.51 21.45
C VAL A 171 26.66 20.60 21.53
N ALA A 172 26.73 21.50 22.51
CA ALA A 172 25.77 22.59 22.66
C ALA A 172 25.75 23.54 21.46
N ASN A 173 26.91 23.80 20.86
CA ASN A 173 26.98 24.59 19.62
C ASN A 173 26.51 23.79 18.40
N LEU A 174 26.76 22.48 18.38
CA LEU A 174 26.31 21.60 17.31
C LEU A 174 24.78 21.56 17.26
N GLN A 175 24.11 21.48 18.41
CA GLN A 175 22.64 21.52 18.51
C GLN A 175 22.06 22.82 17.91
N LYS A 176 22.75 23.95 18.06
CA LYS A 176 22.30 25.25 17.50
C LYS A 176 22.49 25.38 16.01
N GLU A 177 23.52 24.73 15.45
CA GLU A 177 23.88 24.80 14.04
C GLU A 177 23.67 23.46 13.32
N ILE A 178 22.83 22.56 13.86
CA ILE A 178 22.71 21.18 13.40
C ILE A 178 22.32 21.11 11.92
N THR A 179 21.47 22.02 11.46
CA THR A 179 20.99 22.10 10.06
C THR A 179 22.08 22.47 9.07
N ASN A 180 23.20 23.05 9.53
CA ASN A 180 24.38 23.29 8.70
C ASN A 180 25.27 22.05 8.56
N VAL A 181 25.10 21.07 9.45
CA VAL A 181 25.96 19.88 9.55
C VAL A 181 25.23 18.63 9.04
N LEU A 182 23.94 18.52 9.33
CA LEU A 182 23.11 17.36 9.07
C LEU A 182 21.98 17.71 8.10
N ASP A 183 21.92 17.01 6.97
CA ASP A 183 20.83 17.14 5.99
C ASP A 183 19.80 16.02 6.19
N LEU A 184 18.70 16.34 6.88
CA LEU A 184 17.61 15.39 7.11
C LEU A 184 17.01 14.84 5.81
N ARG A 185 16.88 15.68 4.77
CA ARG A 185 16.34 15.26 3.47
C ARG A 185 17.27 14.23 2.85
N ALA A 186 18.59 14.42 2.92
CA ALA A 186 19.55 13.44 2.40
C ALA A 186 19.46 12.09 3.13
N ILE A 187 19.27 12.08 4.45
CA ILE A 187 19.14 10.84 5.25
C ILE A 187 17.91 10.05 4.81
N VAL A 188 16.73 10.68 4.86
CA VAL A 188 15.45 10.03 4.52
C VAL A 188 15.45 9.57 3.06
N MET A 189 15.93 10.41 2.14
CA MET A 189 16.00 10.08 0.71
C MET A 189 16.94 8.90 0.45
N THR A 190 18.10 8.86 1.11
CA THR A 190 19.05 7.75 0.94
C THR A 190 18.42 6.45 1.42
N SER A 191 17.71 6.45 2.54
CA SER A 191 17.04 5.25 3.07
C SER A 191 15.96 4.71 2.13
N PHE A 192 15.14 5.57 1.51
CA PHE A 192 14.05 5.11 0.62
C PHE A 192 14.48 4.81 -0.82
N VAL A 193 15.49 5.51 -1.34
CA VAL A 193 15.90 5.36 -2.76
C VAL A 193 17.00 4.33 -2.93
N ARG A 194 17.94 4.25 -1.98
CA ARG A 194 19.02 3.26 -2.04
C ARG A 194 18.50 1.86 -1.72
N ASP A 195 17.52 1.76 -0.83
CA ASP A 195 16.90 0.50 -0.45
C ASP A 195 15.39 0.54 -0.71
N LYS A 196 15.00 0.01 -1.88
CA LYS A 196 13.58 -0.14 -2.27
C LYS A 196 12.81 -1.00 -1.26
N GLN A 197 13.49 -1.90 -0.55
CA GLN A 197 12.85 -2.75 0.45
C GLN A 197 12.31 -1.92 1.61
N VAL A 198 13.05 -0.91 2.08
CA VAL A 198 12.60 -0.05 3.17
C VAL A 198 11.30 0.66 2.82
N LEU A 199 11.17 1.12 1.57
CA LEU A 199 9.93 1.73 1.10
C LEU A 199 8.77 0.72 1.04
N VAL A 200 9.02 -0.49 0.51
CA VAL A 200 8.02 -1.56 0.46
C VAL A 200 7.57 -1.96 1.86
N ASP A 201 8.51 -2.14 2.79
CA ASP A 201 8.26 -2.52 4.17
C ASP A 201 7.42 -1.44 4.88
N LEU A 202 7.71 -0.16 4.64
CA LEU A 202 6.92 0.95 5.19
C LEU A 202 5.45 0.84 4.77
N PHE A 203 5.18 0.68 3.47
CA PHE A 203 3.81 0.58 2.95
C PHE A 203 3.09 -0.68 3.42
N GLN A 204 3.79 -1.81 3.47
CA GLN A 204 3.21 -3.06 3.96
C GLN A 204 2.93 -3.01 5.46
N LYS A 205 3.80 -2.37 6.24
CA LYS A 205 3.62 -2.20 7.67
C LYS A 205 2.43 -1.31 7.98
N VAL A 206 2.44 -0.09 7.42
CA VAL A 206 1.42 0.93 7.65
C VAL A 206 0.06 0.55 7.08
N GLY A 207 0.05 -0.09 5.90
CA GLY A 207 -1.19 -0.46 5.21
C GLY A 207 -1.66 -1.89 5.48
N ARG A 208 -1.08 -2.63 6.43
CA ARG A 208 -1.35 -4.08 6.60
C ARG A 208 -2.84 -4.41 6.62
N VAL A 209 -3.60 -3.70 7.47
CA VAL A 209 -5.03 -3.95 7.66
C VAL A 209 -5.84 -3.52 6.44
N GLU A 210 -5.48 -2.41 5.80
CA GLU A 210 -6.16 -1.88 4.62
C GLU A 210 -5.92 -2.77 3.41
N LEU A 211 -4.71 -3.31 3.25
CA LEU A 211 -4.37 -4.29 2.23
C LEU A 211 -5.12 -5.61 2.46
N GLU A 212 -5.23 -6.09 3.70
CA GLU A 212 -6.05 -7.26 4.05
C GLU A 212 -7.54 -7.01 3.76
N PHE A 213 -8.05 -5.82 4.07
CA PHE A 213 -9.41 -5.42 3.73
C PHE A 213 -9.62 -5.40 2.21
N LEU A 214 -8.68 -4.85 1.45
CA LEU A 214 -8.72 -4.83 -0.02
C LEU A 214 -8.85 -6.26 -0.57
N VAL A 215 -8.06 -7.21 -0.06
CA VAL A 215 -8.15 -8.63 -0.48
C VAL A 215 -9.47 -9.27 -0.05
N ASN A 216 -9.86 -9.13 1.22
CA ASN A 216 -11.03 -9.81 1.78
C ASN A 216 -12.35 -9.26 1.22
N SER A 217 -12.42 -7.94 0.96
CA SER A 217 -13.60 -7.31 0.33
C SER A 217 -13.84 -7.82 -1.08
N GLY A 218 -12.80 -8.30 -1.78
CA GLY A 218 -12.91 -8.90 -3.10
C GLY A 218 -13.87 -10.09 -3.16
N PHE A 219 -13.97 -10.88 -2.09
CA PHE A 219 -14.95 -11.96 -2.00
C PHE A 219 -16.38 -11.43 -1.96
N GLY A 220 -16.67 -10.48 -1.07
CA GLY A 220 -18.02 -9.93 -0.87
C GLY A 220 -18.51 -9.13 -2.07
N LEU A 221 -17.67 -8.24 -2.59
CA LEU A 221 -17.97 -7.44 -3.79
C LEU A 221 -18.11 -8.32 -5.03
N GLY A 222 -17.19 -9.27 -5.22
CA GLY A 222 -17.25 -10.23 -6.32
C GLY A 222 -18.52 -11.09 -6.27
N PHE A 223 -18.94 -11.53 -5.09
CA PHE A 223 -20.19 -12.26 -4.92
C PHE A 223 -21.42 -11.40 -5.26
N GLY A 224 -21.49 -10.17 -4.71
CA GLY A 224 -22.62 -9.25 -4.93
C GLY A 224 -22.77 -8.85 -6.41
N LEU A 225 -21.66 -8.47 -7.06
CA LEU A 225 -21.65 -8.17 -8.49
C LEU A 225 -21.90 -9.43 -9.34
N GLY A 226 -21.45 -10.59 -8.86
CA GLY A 226 -21.75 -11.90 -9.45
C GLY A 226 -23.25 -12.24 -9.46
N LEU A 227 -24.02 -11.81 -8.46
CA LEU A 227 -25.48 -11.93 -8.46
C LEU A 227 -26.12 -11.04 -9.54
N LEU A 228 -25.61 -9.83 -9.73
CA LEU A 228 -26.06 -8.95 -10.82
C LEU A 228 -25.71 -9.54 -12.19
N GLN A 229 -24.51 -10.11 -12.33
CA GLN A 229 -24.08 -10.84 -13.52
C GLN A 229 -24.98 -12.05 -13.80
N MET A 230 -25.36 -12.82 -12.77
CA MET A 230 -26.27 -13.95 -12.87
C MET A 230 -27.65 -13.52 -13.41
N LEU A 231 -28.20 -12.43 -12.89
CA LEU A 231 -29.47 -11.86 -13.36
C LEU A 231 -29.38 -11.36 -14.82
N GLY A 232 -28.29 -10.68 -15.16
CA GLY A 232 -28.04 -10.20 -16.52
C GLY A 232 -27.91 -11.35 -17.53
N TRP A 233 -27.20 -12.41 -17.16
CA TRP A 233 -27.07 -13.62 -17.98
C TRP A 233 -28.41 -14.34 -18.16
N ALA A 234 -29.21 -14.46 -17.10
CA ALA A 234 -30.53 -15.10 -17.16
C ALA A 234 -31.49 -14.36 -18.13
N ALA A 235 -31.33 -13.04 -18.28
CA ALA A 235 -32.11 -12.23 -19.21
C ALA A 235 -31.60 -12.31 -20.66
N THR A 236 -30.27 -12.31 -20.88
CA THR A 236 -29.66 -12.34 -22.23
C THR A 236 -28.49 -13.32 -22.30
N PRO A 237 -28.74 -14.64 -22.44
CA PRO A 237 -27.67 -15.65 -22.47
C PRO A 237 -27.02 -15.70 -23.86
N ARG A 238 -25.97 -14.89 -24.08
CA ARG A 238 -25.16 -14.89 -25.32
C ARG A 238 -23.72 -15.25 -24.98
N ALA A 239 -23.00 -15.95 -25.85
CA ALA A 239 -21.63 -16.40 -25.52
C ALA A 239 -20.65 -15.27 -25.08
N TRP A 240 -20.86 -14.03 -25.54
CA TRP A 240 -20.01 -12.89 -25.17
C TRP A 240 -20.42 -12.19 -23.87
N THR A 241 -21.63 -12.43 -23.33
CA THR A 241 -22.09 -11.70 -22.14
C THR A 241 -21.36 -12.11 -20.86
N LEU A 242 -20.87 -13.35 -20.73
CA LEU A 242 -20.06 -13.79 -19.58
C LEU A 242 -18.64 -13.18 -19.58
N PRO A 243 -17.87 -13.18 -20.69
CA PRO A 243 -16.57 -12.52 -20.75
C PRO A 243 -16.66 -11.01 -20.49
N VAL A 244 -17.62 -10.33 -21.10
CA VAL A 244 -17.80 -8.88 -20.92
C VAL A 244 -18.28 -8.56 -19.49
N ALA A 245 -19.23 -9.33 -18.96
CA ALA A 245 -19.67 -9.15 -17.58
C ALA A 245 -18.53 -9.46 -16.60
N GLY A 246 -17.76 -10.52 -16.82
CA GLY A 246 -16.60 -10.85 -15.99
C GLY A 246 -15.56 -9.72 -15.99
N ALA A 247 -15.26 -9.14 -17.16
CA ALA A 247 -14.36 -8.00 -17.26
C ALA A 247 -14.88 -6.78 -16.49
N LEU A 248 -16.16 -6.46 -16.65
CA LEU A 248 -16.81 -5.35 -15.96
C LEU A 248 -16.87 -5.59 -14.45
N VAL A 249 -17.18 -6.80 -14.00
CA VAL A 249 -17.21 -7.16 -12.58
C VAL A 249 -15.82 -7.06 -11.98
N GLY A 250 -14.78 -7.56 -12.64
CA GLY A 250 -13.39 -7.44 -12.17
C GLY A 250 -12.94 -5.98 -12.06
N TYR A 251 -13.23 -5.17 -13.09
CA TYR A 251 -12.95 -3.74 -13.10
C TYR A 251 -13.66 -3.00 -11.95
N VAL A 252 -14.98 -3.20 -11.83
CA VAL A 252 -15.81 -2.49 -10.84
C VAL A 252 -15.49 -2.95 -9.42
N THR A 253 -15.21 -4.25 -9.20
CA THR A 253 -14.83 -4.78 -7.88
C THR A 253 -13.57 -4.09 -7.37
N ASN A 254 -12.52 -4.03 -8.21
CA ASN A 254 -11.26 -3.43 -7.81
C ASN A 254 -11.37 -1.91 -7.66
N TRP A 255 -12.13 -1.24 -8.55
CA TRP A 255 -12.42 0.19 -8.42
C TRP A 255 -13.15 0.52 -7.12
N ILE A 256 -14.20 -0.24 -6.76
CA ILE A 256 -14.94 -0.04 -5.50
C ILE A 256 -14.03 -0.32 -4.30
N ALA A 257 -13.21 -1.39 -4.34
CA ALA A 257 -12.35 -1.77 -3.23
C ALA A 257 -11.33 -0.67 -2.89
N ILE A 258 -10.64 -0.12 -3.90
CA ILE A 258 -9.72 1.01 -3.71
C ILE A 258 -10.49 2.25 -3.23
N LYS A 259 -11.65 2.52 -3.83
CA LYS A 259 -12.44 3.70 -3.46
C LYS A 259 -12.87 3.70 -1.99
N LEU A 260 -13.29 2.55 -1.46
CA LEU A 260 -13.66 2.38 -0.05
C LEU A 260 -12.49 2.53 0.93
N LEU A 261 -11.27 2.49 0.42
CA LEU A 261 -10.07 2.52 1.25
C LEU A 261 -9.62 3.96 1.54
N PHE A 262 -9.92 4.94 0.67
CA PHE A 262 -9.60 6.37 0.85
C PHE A 262 -10.83 7.30 0.93
N GLU A 263 -11.94 6.98 0.24
CA GLU A 263 -13.11 7.85 0.18
C GLU A 263 -14.29 7.32 1.02
N PRO A 264 -15.03 8.19 1.73
CA PRO A 264 -14.79 9.63 1.88
C PRO A 264 -13.74 9.94 2.96
N ALA A 265 -12.94 10.99 2.74
CA ALA A 265 -11.92 11.45 3.69
C ALA A 265 -12.52 11.83 5.04
N GLU A 266 -13.57 12.66 4.99
CA GLU A 266 -14.32 13.06 6.16
C GLU A 266 -15.43 12.06 6.48
N PRO A 267 -15.72 11.83 7.78
CA PRO A 267 -16.77 10.90 8.20
C PRO A 267 -18.16 11.39 7.77
N VAL A 268 -18.76 10.69 6.82
CA VAL A 268 -20.12 10.97 6.33
C VAL A 268 -21.14 10.18 7.13
N HIS A 269 -22.09 10.88 7.73
CA HIS A 269 -23.15 10.28 8.53
C HIS A 269 -24.36 9.93 7.66
N ILE A 270 -24.59 8.64 7.43
CA ILE A 270 -25.77 8.11 6.74
C ILE A 270 -26.70 7.49 7.79
N GLY A 271 -27.52 8.34 8.43
CA GLY A 271 -28.38 7.91 9.54
C GLY A 271 -27.55 7.46 10.74
N PRO A 272 -27.71 6.23 11.27
CA PRO A 272 -26.93 5.72 12.40
C PRO A 272 -25.54 5.18 11.99
N LEU A 273 -25.22 5.14 10.70
CA LEU A 273 -23.96 4.61 10.19
C LEU A 273 -23.02 5.77 9.82
N VAL A 274 -21.77 5.67 10.24
CA VAL A 274 -20.69 6.58 9.82
C VAL A 274 -19.86 5.86 8.77
N VAL A 275 -19.71 6.48 7.61
CA VAL A 275 -18.92 5.96 6.49
C VAL A 275 -17.73 6.86 6.29
N GLN A 276 -16.54 6.28 6.31
CA GLN A 276 -15.27 6.96 6.10
C GLN A 276 -14.31 5.97 5.41
N GLY A 277 -13.35 6.50 4.64
CA GLY A 277 -12.24 5.70 4.12
C GLY A 277 -11.50 4.98 5.25
N MET A 278 -11.05 3.76 4.96
CA MET A 278 -10.46 2.88 5.97
C MET A 278 -9.15 3.48 6.52
N PHE A 279 -8.30 4.05 5.67
CA PHE A 279 -7.04 4.68 6.10
C PHE A 279 -7.29 5.85 7.04
N GLU A 280 -8.23 6.72 6.70
CA GLU A 280 -8.58 7.91 7.46
C GLU A 280 -9.24 7.54 8.79
N SER A 281 -10.11 6.51 8.79
CA SER A 281 -10.71 5.98 10.02
C SER A 281 -9.68 5.40 11.01
N ARG A 282 -8.53 4.94 10.48
CA ARG A 282 -7.41 4.37 11.26
C ARG A 282 -6.22 5.32 11.38
N GLN A 283 -6.39 6.62 11.11
CA GLN A 283 -5.33 7.63 11.14
C GLN A 283 -4.43 7.54 12.38
N VAL A 284 -5.01 7.32 13.57
CA VAL A 284 -4.23 7.18 14.81
C VAL A 284 -3.27 5.99 14.77
N GLN A 285 -3.75 4.81 14.36
CA GLN A 285 -2.96 3.58 14.31
C GLN A 285 -1.90 3.66 13.20
N VAL A 286 -2.28 4.16 12.03
CA VAL A 286 -1.36 4.41 10.90
C VAL A 286 -0.25 5.37 11.30
N SER A 287 -0.57 6.43 12.03
CA SER A 287 0.42 7.42 12.51
C SER A 287 1.42 6.79 13.47
N ASP A 288 0.96 5.92 14.38
CA ASP A 288 1.83 5.18 15.31
C ASP A 288 2.75 4.20 14.59
N GLU A 289 2.21 3.43 13.63
CA GLU A 289 2.99 2.50 12.82
C GLU A 289 4.02 3.22 11.94
N PHE A 290 3.66 4.36 11.36
CA PHE A 290 4.56 5.20 10.58
C PHE A 290 5.69 5.77 11.45
N GLY A 291 5.37 6.36 12.61
CA GLY A 291 6.36 6.92 13.53
C GLY A 291 7.36 5.86 14.00
N GLY A 292 6.85 4.69 14.43
CA GLY A 292 7.69 3.59 14.87
C GLY A 292 8.60 3.05 13.75
N PHE A 293 8.07 2.91 12.53
CA PHE A 293 8.88 2.48 11.39
C PHE A 293 9.99 3.49 11.06
N MET A 294 9.67 4.79 11.05
CA MET A 294 10.64 5.84 10.75
C MET A 294 11.75 5.87 11.79
N GLU A 295 11.44 5.77 13.08
CA GLU A 295 12.43 5.71 14.15
C GLU A 295 13.28 4.44 14.08
N GLU A 296 12.70 3.28 13.76
CA GLU A 296 13.43 2.01 13.73
C GLU A 296 14.35 1.91 12.50
N ARG A 297 13.89 2.35 11.32
CA ARG A 297 14.54 2.02 10.04
C ARG A 297 15.15 3.20 9.27
N VAL A 298 14.75 4.44 9.55
CA VAL A 298 15.11 5.61 8.71
C VAL A 298 15.80 6.74 9.48
N LEU A 299 15.39 6.99 10.71
CA LEU A 299 15.87 8.07 11.57
C LEU A 299 16.31 7.53 12.94
N ASN A 300 16.88 6.32 12.96
CA ASN A 300 17.47 5.76 14.17
C ASN A 300 18.80 6.46 14.52
N SER A 301 19.25 6.26 15.75
CA SER A 301 20.48 6.87 16.25
C SER A 301 21.73 6.46 15.48
N GLU A 302 21.80 5.23 14.94
CA GLU A 302 22.92 4.77 14.10
C GLU A 302 23.02 5.61 12.81
N GLN A 303 21.92 5.73 12.07
CA GLN A 303 21.86 6.48 10.81
C GLN A 303 22.07 7.98 11.03
N LEU A 304 21.55 8.54 12.12
CA LEU A 304 21.76 9.96 12.46
C LEU A 304 23.23 10.25 12.77
N LEU A 305 23.89 9.41 13.59
CA LEU A 305 25.30 9.58 13.93
C LEU A 305 26.22 9.28 12.73
N GLU A 306 25.88 8.28 11.91
CA GLU A 306 26.62 7.97 10.68
C GLU A 306 26.53 9.13 9.68
N ALA A 307 25.33 9.70 9.51
CA ALA A 307 25.12 10.86 8.65
C ALA A 307 25.85 12.11 9.18
N LEU A 308 25.88 12.30 10.49
CA LEU A 308 26.60 13.42 11.11
C LEU A 308 28.11 13.35 10.84
N ALA A 309 28.69 12.15 10.91
CA ALA A 309 30.12 11.96 10.71
C ALA A 309 30.47 11.55 9.27
N LYS A 310 29.54 11.72 8.33
CA LYS A 310 29.73 11.41 6.92
C LYS A 310 30.91 12.22 6.33
N ASP A 311 31.60 11.62 5.37
CA ASP A 311 32.74 12.20 4.64
C ASP A 311 33.99 12.54 5.49
N GLY A 312 34.00 12.17 6.77
CA GLY A 312 35.19 12.24 7.63
C GLY A 312 35.78 13.65 7.70
N ASP A 313 37.05 13.78 7.30
CA ASP A 313 37.79 15.05 7.35
C ASP A 313 37.28 16.09 6.33
N ASP A 314 36.62 15.65 5.25
CA ASP A 314 36.03 16.53 4.23
C ASP A 314 34.56 16.90 4.55
N GLY A 315 33.99 16.27 5.58
CA GLY A 315 32.60 16.42 6.01
C GLY A 315 32.29 17.71 6.76
N GLU A 316 31.00 17.99 6.91
CA GLU A 316 30.53 19.21 7.58
C GLU A 316 30.80 19.21 9.09
N LEU A 317 30.79 18.04 9.75
CA LEU A 317 31.13 17.94 11.18
C LEU A 317 32.58 18.35 11.44
N PHE A 318 33.53 17.94 10.60
CA PHE A 318 34.92 18.35 10.72
C PHE A 318 35.07 19.87 10.57
N LYS A 319 34.45 20.46 9.54
CA LYS A 319 34.46 21.92 9.30
C LYS A 319 33.83 22.68 10.46
N PHE A 320 32.73 22.18 10.98
CA PHE A 320 32.03 22.73 12.14
C PHE A 320 32.93 22.73 13.38
N LEU A 321 33.50 21.57 13.74
CA LEU A 321 34.38 21.46 14.91
C LEU A 321 35.62 22.37 14.78
N ARG A 322 36.21 22.44 13.58
CA ARG A 322 37.34 23.33 13.30
C ARG A 322 37.00 24.81 13.47
N ARG A 323 35.76 25.21 13.21
CA ARG A 323 35.29 26.60 13.38
C ARG A 323 34.99 26.94 14.84
N GLN A 324 34.41 26.01 15.59
CA GLN A 324 33.89 26.28 16.94
C GLN A 324 34.94 26.18 18.05
N LEU A 325 36.03 25.44 17.84
CA LEU A 325 37.01 25.21 18.90
C LEU A 325 37.95 26.44 19.07
N PRO A 326 38.07 26.99 20.29
CA PRO A 326 38.66 28.32 20.54
C PRO A 326 40.20 28.38 20.46
N TYR A 327 40.88 27.23 20.43
CA TYR A 327 42.35 27.14 20.38
C TYR A 327 42.76 26.43 19.09
N PRO A 328 43.94 26.69 18.50
CA PRO A 328 44.46 25.91 17.38
C PRO A 328 44.66 24.44 17.81
N ILE A 329 43.59 23.66 17.68
CA ILE A 329 43.60 22.22 17.86
C ILE A 329 44.10 21.61 16.55
N PRO A 330 45.18 20.81 16.60
CA PRO A 330 45.66 20.09 15.43
C PRO A 330 44.57 19.32 14.70
N ALA A 331 44.63 19.33 13.36
CA ALA A 331 43.60 18.70 12.51
C ALA A 331 43.37 17.23 12.86
N HIS A 332 44.41 16.47 13.18
CA HIS A 332 44.31 15.05 13.51
C HIS A 332 43.47 14.76 14.78
N ILE A 333 43.36 15.70 15.70
CA ILE A 333 42.49 15.57 16.90
C ILE A 333 41.03 15.77 16.53
N ILE A 334 40.75 16.70 15.61
CA ILE A 334 39.40 16.91 15.08
C ILE A 334 38.97 15.67 14.29
N SER A 335 39.88 15.13 13.46
CA SER A 335 39.69 13.86 12.77
C SER A 335 39.38 12.72 13.74
N ALA A 336 40.09 12.64 14.88
CA ALA A 336 39.82 11.66 15.92
C ALA A 336 38.41 11.82 16.53
N ALA A 337 37.94 13.06 16.74
CA ALA A 337 36.57 13.29 17.22
C ALA A 337 35.51 12.86 16.20
N VAL A 338 35.70 13.17 14.91
CA VAL A 338 34.78 12.71 13.85
C VAL A 338 34.78 11.19 13.76
N LYS A 339 35.96 10.55 13.80
CA LYS A 339 36.08 9.09 13.84
C LYS A 339 35.43 8.48 15.06
N ALA A 340 35.46 9.13 16.22
CA ALA A 340 34.76 8.65 17.41
C ALA A 340 33.24 8.62 17.20
N VAL A 341 32.66 9.64 16.55
CA VAL A 341 31.23 9.62 16.18
C VAL A 341 30.94 8.51 15.17
N GLN A 342 31.82 8.29 14.17
CA GLN A 342 31.69 7.17 13.23
C GLN A 342 31.78 5.81 13.93
N LEU A 343 32.66 5.67 14.91
CA LEU A 343 32.86 4.45 15.69
C LEU A 343 31.58 4.10 16.45
N VAL A 344 31.06 5.06 17.20
CA VAL A 344 29.80 4.90 17.93
C VAL A 344 28.66 4.54 16.98
N ALA A 345 28.53 5.24 15.84
CA ALA A 345 27.48 4.97 14.87
C ALA A 345 27.47 3.52 14.36
N LYS A 346 28.66 2.92 14.19
CA LYS A 346 28.83 1.55 13.68
C LYS A 346 28.75 0.47 14.77
N GLU A 347 29.14 0.81 15.99
CA GLU A 347 29.27 -0.13 17.10
C GLU A 347 28.20 0.11 18.17
N LYS A 348 26.92 0.01 17.79
CA LYS A 348 25.79 0.19 18.73
C LYS A 348 25.88 -0.66 19.98
N GLU A 349 26.31 -1.92 19.85
CA GLU A 349 26.48 -2.84 20.97
C GLU A 349 27.59 -2.39 21.94
N GLY A 350 28.57 -1.60 21.46
CA GLY A 350 29.63 -1.00 22.27
C GLY A 350 29.16 0.23 23.04
N TYR A 351 28.13 0.94 22.56
CA TYR A 351 27.62 2.18 23.15
C TYR A 351 26.09 2.18 23.37
N PRO A 352 25.51 1.15 24.01
CA PRO A 352 24.06 0.98 24.10
C PRO A 352 23.38 2.11 24.87
N GLU A 353 24.03 2.67 25.89
CA GLU A 353 23.50 3.79 26.69
C GLU A 353 23.37 5.07 25.86
N LEU A 354 24.34 5.35 24.99
CA LEU A 354 24.31 6.49 24.08
C LEU A 354 23.17 6.36 23.06
N HIS A 355 23.04 5.20 22.43
CA HIS A 355 21.96 4.98 21.47
C HIS A 355 20.58 5.03 22.13
N ALA A 356 20.43 4.44 23.32
CA ALA A 356 19.19 4.53 24.09
C ALA A 356 18.86 5.98 24.47
N TYR A 357 19.86 6.76 24.88
CA TYR A 357 19.71 8.18 25.19
C TYR A 357 19.25 9.00 23.98
N VAL A 358 19.96 8.86 22.85
CA VAL A 358 19.63 9.58 21.61
C VAL A 358 18.22 9.23 21.14
N THR A 359 17.85 7.95 21.17
CA THR A 359 16.50 7.50 20.81
C THR A 359 15.44 8.08 21.75
N ASP A 360 15.63 8.00 23.07
CA ASP A 360 14.69 8.51 24.07
C ASP A 360 14.49 10.04 23.98
N LYS A 361 15.57 10.79 23.76
CA LYS A 361 15.51 12.26 23.77
C LYS A 361 15.06 12.88 22.46
N ILE A 362 15.47 12.31 21.33
CA ILE A 362 15.01 12.79 20.03
C ILE A 362 13.50 12.48 19.87
N ASP A 363 13.06 11.28 20.29
CA ASP A 363 11.67 10.86 20.31
C ASP A 363 10.99 11.02 18.92
N ILE A 364 11.62 10.43 17.90
CA ILE A 364 11.17 10.52 16.50
C ILE A 364 9.78 9.93 16.35
N SER A 365 9.57 8.74 16.92
CA SER A 365 8.33 7.99 16.76
C SER A 365 7.13 8.79 17.24
N GLU A 366 7.16 9.29 18.49
CA GLU A 366 6.06 10.06 19.05
C GLU A 366 5.90 11.41 18.34
N THR A 367 7.00 12.07 17.95
CA THR A 367 6.93 13.36 17.25
C THR A 367 6.24 13.23 15.90
N LEU A 368 6.59 12.22 15.11
CA LEU A 368 5.97 11.97 13.81
C LEU A 368 4.51 11.52 13.98
N ALA A 369 4.25 10.59 14.90
CA ALA A 369 2.92 10.05 15.14
C ALA A 369 1.95 11.13 15.64
N SER A 370 2.36 11.93 16.62
CA SER A 370 1.54 13.01 17.18
C SER A 370 1.20 14.07 16.13
N ARG A 371 2.16 14.47 15.29
CA ARG A 371 1.91 15.45 14.22
C ARG A 371 0.99 14.93 13.14
N LEU A 372 1.13 13.67 12.73
CA LEU A 372 0.21 13.04 11.79
C LEU A 372 -1.21 12.90 12.35
N LYS A 373 -1.37 12.61 13.65
CA LYS A 373 -2.67 12.56 14.33
C LYS A 373 -3.37 13.91 14.41
N LEU A 374 -2.61 15.01 14.41
CA LEU A 374 -3.15 16.37 14.49
C LEU A 374 -3.64 16.91 13.14
N LEU A 375 -3.32 16.23 12.03
CA LEU A 375 -3.79 16.62 10.72
C LEU A 375 -5.30 16.37 10.58
N SER A 376 -5.96 17.19 9.78
CA SER A 376 -7.33 16.90 9.37
C SER A 376 -7.37 15.62 8.51
N PRO A 377 -8.49 14.88 8.46
CA PRO A 377 -8.59 13.69 7.62
C PRO A 377 -8.26 13.97 6.15
N THR A 378 -8.65 15.13 5.62
CA THR A 378 -8.34 15.57 4.26
C THR A 378 -6.84 15.85 4.08
N ASP A 379 -6.21 16.55 5.02
CA ASP A 379 -4.76 16.79 4.96
C ASP A 379 -3.98 15.47 5.05
N PHE A 380 -4.46 14.51 5.86
CA PHE A 380 -3.87 13.20 6.00
C PHE A 380 -4.02 12.35 4.73
N GLU A 381 -5.22 12.36 4.11
CA GLU A 381 -5.44 11.77 2.79
C GLU A 381 -4.49 12.40 1.76
N ASP A 382 -4.40 13.72 1.69
CA ASP A 382 -3.50 14.43 0.76
C ASP A 382 -2.02 14.07 0.94
N LEU A 383 -1.61 13.57 2.12
CA LEU A 383 -0.25 13.06 2.34
C LEU A 383 -0.06 11.62 1.84
N LEU A 384 -1.04 10.74 2.06
CA LEU A 384 -0.91 9.31 1.76
C LEU A 384 -1.41 8.97 0.35
N HIS A 385 -2.56 9.51 -0.04
CA HIS A 385 -3.28 9.17 -1.25
C HIS A 385 -2.44 9.40 -2.51
N PRO A 386 -1.66 10.50 -2.68
CA PRO A 386 -0.79 10.64 -3.85
C PRO A 386 0.22 9.52 -3.99
N VAL A 387 0.62 8.86 -2.90
CA VAL A 387 1.55 7.73 -2.98
C VAL A 387 0.85 6.45 -3.42
N PHE A 388 -0.44 6.29 -3.19
CA PHE A 388 -1.21 5.13 -3.63
C PHE A 388 -1.92 5.33 -4.99
N GLN A 389 -2.31 6.56 -5.34
CA GLN A 389 -2.97 6.93 -6.60
C GLN A 389 -2.20 6.56 -7.85
N GLU A 390 -0.87 6.63 -7.75
CA GLU A 390 0.09 6.42 -8.82
C GLU A 390 -0.22 5.20 -9.69
N ASP A 391 -0.86 4.17 -9.12
CA ASP A 391 -0.98 2.85 -9.76
C ASP A 391 -2.34 2.17 -9.61
N GLU A 392 -3.35 2.92 -9.16
CA GLU A 392 -4.74 2.46 -9.12
C GLU A 392 -5.23 1.98 -10.48
N ILE A 393 -4.85 2.68 -11.56
CA ILE A 393 -5.29 2.35 -12.93
C ILE A 393 -4.77 0.98 -13.34
N THR A 394 -3.49 0.69 -13.07
CA THR A 394 -2.87 -0.61 -13.39
C THR A 394 -3.57 -1.73 -12.64
N LEU A 395 -3.91 -1.50 -11.37
CA LEU A 395 -4.65 -2.45 -10.54
C LEU A 395 -6.05 -2.74 -11.11
N ILE A 396 -6.80 -1.68 -11.42
CA ILE A 396 -8.16 -1.76 -11.93
C ILE A 396 -8.19 -2.44 -13.31
N ALA A 397 -7.26 -2.08 -14.20
CA ALA A 397 -7.13 -2.68 -15.53
C ALA A 397 -6.82 -4.19 -15.45
N THR A 398 -5.91 -4.57 -14.55
CA THR A 398 -5.55 -5.98 -14.33
C THR A 398 -6.74 -6.79 -13.84
N GLY A 399 -7.54 -6.25 -12.91
CA GLY A 399 -8.80 -6.85 -12.47
C GLY A 399 -9.78 -7.09 -13.63
N GLY A 400 -9.91 -6.13 -14.53
CA GLY A 400 -10.72 -6.27 -15.74
C GLY A 400 -10.22 -7.35 -16.70
N ILE A 401 -8.91 -7.43 -16.95
CA ILE A 401 -8.31 -8.46 -17.82
C ILE A 401 -8.51 -9.86 -17.24
N LEU A 402 -8.25 -10.05 -15.94
CA LEU A 402 -8.49 -11.33 -15.29
C LEU A 402 -9.96 -11.71 -15.26
N GLY A 403 -10.86 -10.75 -15.03
CA GLY A 403 -12.29 -10.95 -15.10
C GLY A 403 -12.75 -11.42 -16.49
N LEU A 404 -12.16 -10.87 -17.55
CA LEU A 404 -12.40 -11.29 -18.93
C LEU A 404 -11.95 -12.74 -19.14
N VAL A 405 -10.74 -13.10 -18.68
CA VAL A 405 -10.20 -14.47 -18.79
C VAL A 405 -11.08 -15.46 -18.04
N ALA A 406 -11.53 -15.11 -16.83
CA ALA A 406 -12.44 -15.93 -16.05
C ALA A 406 -13.78 -16.12 -16.76
N GLY A 407 -14.37 -15.07 -17.32
CA GLY A 407 -15.61 -15.15 -18.09
C GLY A 407 -15.47 -15.98 -19.38
N MET A 408 -14.31 -15.92 -20.05
CA MET A 408 -14.00 -16.82 -21.18
C MET A 408 -13.92 -18.29 -20.73
N ALA A 409 -13.27 -18.56 -19.60
CA ALA A 409 -13.19 -19.90 -19.03
C ALA A 409 -14.58 -20.44 -18.65
N GLN A 410 -15.43 -19.63 -18.02
CA GLN A 410 -16.81 -19.98 -17.70
C GLN A 410 -17.61 -20.33 -18.96
N THR A 411 -17.45 -19.54 -20.03
CA THR A 411 -18.13 -19.78 -21.31
C THR A 411 -17.69 -21.09 -21.96
N ARG A 412 -16.39 -21.41 -21.90
CA ARG A 412 -15.81 -22.63 -22.46
C ARG A 412 -16.16 -23.89 -21.66
N LEU A 413 -16.23 -23.77 -20.34
CA LEU A 413 -16.64 -24.88 -19.46
C LEU A 413 -18.12 -25.24 -19.65
N GLY A 414 -18.94 -24.27 -20.04
CA GLY A 414 -20.26 -24.44 -20.64
C GLY A 414 -21.25 -25.22 -19.77
N TRP A 415 -22.13 -24.51 -19.08
CA TRP A 415 -23.32 -25.10 -18.40
C TRP A 415 -24.41 -25.49 -19.41
N GLY A 416 -24.04 -26.28 -20.42
CA GLY A 416 -24.93 -26.84 -21.43
C GLY A 416 -24.72 -28.34 -21.57
N GLY A 417 -25.82 -29.10 -21.64
CA GLY A 417 -25.82 -30.55 -21.83
C GLY A 417 -26.06 -31.36 -20.55
N PRO A 418 -26.20 -32.70 -20.64
CA PRO A 418 -26.60 -33.59 -19.54
C PRO A 418 -25.59 -33.68 -18.37
N ALA A 419 -24.40 -33.08 -18.50
CA ALA A 419 -23.37 -33.03 -17.46
C ALA A 419 -23.22 -31.63 -16.81
N ALA A 420 -24.04 -30.64 -17.18
CA ALA A 420 -23.90 -29.25 -16.74
C ALA A 420 -23.95 -29.10 -15.22
N THR A 421 -24.86 -29.81 -14.54
CA THR A 421 -24.99 -29.77 -13.07
C THR A 421 -23.77 -30.37 -12.36
N ARG A 422 -23.21 -31.47 -12.88
CA ARG A 422 -21.98 -32.08 -12.32
C ARG A 422 -20.78 -31.17 -12.50
N LYS A 423 -20.66 -30.51 -13.67
CA LYS A 423 -19.62 -29.52 -13.93
C LYS A 423 -19.76 -28.31 -13.00
N ALA A 424 -20.98 -27.78 -12.81
CA ALA A 424 -21.24 -26.67 -11.90
C ALA A 424 -20.85 -27.00 -10.45
N LEU A 425 -21.22 -28.18 -9.95
CA LEU A 425 -20.82 -28.64 -8.61
C LEU A 425 -19.31 -28.80 -8.48
N ALA A 426 -18.65 -29.39 -9.49
CA ALA A 426 -17.20 -29.51 -9.50
C ALA A 426 -16.51 -28.13 -9.50
N THR A 427 -17.03 -27.16 -10.26
CA THR A 427 -16.51 -25.79 -10.27
C THR A 427 -16.70 -25.12 -8.91
N ILE A 428 -17.87 -25.23 -8.30
CA ILE A 428 -18.12 -24.66 -6.95
C ILE A 428 -17.18 -25.30 -5.93
N ALA A 429 -17.04 -26.63 -5.94
CA ALA A 429 -16.15 -27.33 -5.02
C ALA A 429 -14.68 -26.92 -5.23
N ALA A 430 -14.22 -26.86 -6.48
CA ALA A 430 -12.86 -26.41 -6.82
C ALA A 430 -12.63 -24.98 -6.36
N VAL A 431 -13.57 -24.07 -6.64
CA VAL A 431 -13.51 -22.68 -6.21
C VAL A 431 -13.44 -22.55 -4.69
N LEU A 432 -14.28 -23.27 -3.95
CA LEU A 432 -14.29 -23.21 -2.48
C LEU A 432 -12.98 -23.75 -1.89
N VAL A 433 -12.47 -24.86 -2.42
CA VAL A 433 -11.18 -25.44 -2.00
C VAL A 433 -10.03 -24.49 -2.32
N SER A 434 -9.99 -23.93 -3.54
CA SER A 434 -8.97 -22.95 -3.93
C SER A 434 -9.05 -21.68 -3.10
N SER A 435 -10.24 -21.17 -2.81
CA SER A 435 -10.44 -20.00 -1.94
C SER A 435 -9.96 -20.27 -0.52
N ALA A 436 -10.27 -21.45 0.03
CA ALA A 436 -9.81 -21.86 1.35
C ALA A 436 -8.29 -22.06 1.42
N ALA A 437 -7.70 -22.62 0.36
CA ALA A 437 -6.26 -22.78 0.23
C ALA A 437 -5.53 -21.42 0.14
N LEU A 438 -6.05 -20.48 -0.66
CA LEU A 438 -5.51 -19.12 -0.76
C LEU A 438 -5.56 -18.43 0.60
N TYR A 439 -6.71 -18.44 1.26
CA TYR A 439 -6.87 -17.83 2.58
C TYR A 439 -5.97 -18.48 3.65
N GLY A 440 -5.80 -19.81 3.58
CA GLY A 440 -4.86 -20.54 4.45
C GLY A 440 -3.41 -20.15 4.19
N SER A 441 -2.99 -20.04 2.92
CA SER A 441 -1.63 -19.65 2.55
C SER A 441 -1.28 -18.22 2.97
N GLN A 442 -2.20 -17.28 2.83
CA GLN A 442 -2.02 -15.89 3.26
C GLN A 442 -1.75 -15.80 4.76
N LYS A 443 -2.53 -16.51 5.59
CA LYS A 443 -2.32 -16.55 7.04
C LYS A 443 -1.00 -17.19 7.46
N VAL A 444 -0.46 -18.10 6.65
CA VAL A 444 0.84 -18.71 6.90
C VAL A 444 1.95 -17.73 6.54
N GLU A 445 1.84 -17.05 5.40
CA GLU A 445 2.80 -16.04 4.95
C GLU A 445 2.88 -14.86 5.92
N GLU A 446 1.73 -14.35 6.37
CA GLU A 446 1.63 -13.29 7.39
C GLU A 446 2.32 -13.68 8.72
N LYS A 447 2.14 -14.93 9.17
CA LYS A 447 2.81 -15.43 10.38
C LYS A 447 4.31 -15.62 10.21
N LEU A 448 4.78 -15.87 8.99
CA LEU A 448 6.19 -15.96 8.69
C LEU A 448 6.82 -14.58 8.68
N ASP A 449 6.17 -13.59 8.06
CA ASP A 449 6.63 -12.20 8.02
C ASP A 449 6.65 -11.54 9.42
N GLU A 450 5.67 -11.85 10.27
CA GLU A 450 5.62 -11.38 11.65
C GLU A 450 6.69 -12.01 12.56
N GLN A 451 7.23 -13.18 12.16
CA GLN A 451 8.27 -13.89 12.89
C GLN A 451 9.69 -13.59 12.41
N VAL A 452 9.89 -12.92 11.27
CA VAL A 452 11.21 -12.44 10.88
C VAL A 452 11.53 -11.24 11.78
N PRO A 453 12.40 -11.39 12.79
CA PRO A 453 12.77 -10.25 13.59
C PRO A 453 13.55 -9.33 12.66
N SER A 454 13.16 -8.05 12.64
CA SER A 454 14.11 -6.95 12.45
C SER A 454 15.44 -7.35 13.11
N LYS A 455 16.55 -7.36 12.35
CA LYS A 455 17.88 -7.72 12.86
C LYS A 455 18.37 -6.64 13.83
N THR A 456 17.70 -6.48 14.97
CA THR A 456 18.13 -5.70 16.13
C THR A 456 17.43 -6.28 17.35
N PRO A 457 18.14 -6.69 18.41
CA PRO A 457 17.49 -7.20 19.62
C PRO A 457 16.88 -6.04 20.41
N THR A 458 15.59 -5.77 20.24
CA THR A 458 14.88 -4.82 21.09
C THR A 458 14.35 -5.53 22.34
N ALA A 459 14.85 -5.13 23.51
CA ALA A 459 14.32 -5.56 24.80
C ALA A 459 12.87 -5.09 24.92
N VAL A 460 11.94 -6.05 24.96
CA VAL A 460 10.50 -5.80 25.13
C VAL A 460 10.23 -5.33 26.56
N LEU A 461 10.20 -4.01 26.79
CA LEU A 461 9.55 -3.44 27.96
C LEU A 461 8.04 -3.33 27.68
N GLN A 462 7.28 -4.31 28.15
CA GLN A 462 5.82 -4.24 28.18
C GLN A 462 5.36 -3.09 29.08
N ARG A 463 5.09 -1.90 28.52
CA ARG A 463 4.29 -0.87 29.21
C ARG A 463 2.83 -1.31 29.18
N ARG A 464 2.29 -1.65 30.37
CA ARG A 464 0.83 -1.81 30.57
C ARG A 464 0.16 -0.47 30.32
N VAL A 465 -0.59 -0.36 29.22
CA VAL A 465 -1.49 0.76 28.96
C VAL A 465 -2.72 0.60 29.85
N THR A 466 -2.75 1.33 30.96
CA THR A 466 -3.97 1.51 31.76
C THR A 466 -4.76 2.65 31.13
N VAL A 467 -5.80 2.30 30.38
CA VAL A 467 -6.74 3.27 29.79
C VAL A 467 -7.54 3.93 30.93
N VAL A 468 -7.16 5.14 31.33
CA VAL A 468 -7.97 5.98 32.21
C VAL A 468 -8.96 6.73 31.33
N ARG A 469 -10.23 6.35 31.43
CA ARG A 469 -11.36 7.00 30.77
C ARG A 469 -11.61 8.33 31.48
N VAL A 470 -11.36 9.46 30.81
CA VAL A 470 -11.75 10.78 31.30
C VAL A 470 -13.15 11.07 30.77
N GLU A 471 -14.12 11.25 31.65
CA GLU A 471 -15.46 11.71 31.28
C GLU A 471 -15.43 13.23 30.98
N PRO A 472 -16.16 13.69 29.96
CA PRO A 472 -16.22 15.11 29.62
C PRO A 472 -17.07 15.89 30.64
N TYR A 473 -16.60 17.08 31.01
CA TYR A 473 -17.36 18.09 31.77
C TYR A 473 -18.33 18.87 30.88
#